data_AF-A0A962V6D4-F1
#
_entry.id   AF-A0A962V6D4-F1
#
_cell.length_a   1.000
_cell.length_b   1.000
_cell.length_c   1.000
_cell.angle_alpha   90.00
_cell.angle_beta   90.00
_cell.angle_gamma   90.00
#
_symmetry.space_group_name_H-M   'P 1'
#
loop_
_entity.id
_entity.type
_entity.pdbx_description
1 polymer ?
#
loop_
_entity_poly.entity_id
_entity_poly.type
_entity_poly.pdbx_seq_one_letter_code
_entity_poly.pdbx_strand_id
1 'polypeptide(L)'
;NRHRLLACSSPTGPAFEGAQISSGQRAAAGAIERVRIDPVTLEPKFQVIGCDLWSDDADFDAQIASTGVTGICGSGIIEVIAEMFLAGIINQDGVIDGACAARSPRVVPEGRTFSYILHAADIVIKITQNDIRAIQLAKAALYAGVRLLMDRMGVETVDRIRLAGAFGSHIDVKYAMVLGLIPDCDLAAVNSVGNAAGTGARIALLDRKARAEIEEEVRKIEKVETAVEPRFQDHFVEAMAFPHKTAPFPNLRQVVALPEPRAVQNQTGQERRRSRRGNRVERSTEV
;
A
#
# COMPACT_ATOMS: atom_id res chain seq x y z
N ASN A 1 -14.04 7.72 -23.63
CA ASN A 1 -12.57 7.92 -23.66
C ASN A 1 -12.04 8.46 -25.00
N ARG A 2 -12.57 8.08 -26.19
CA ARG A 2 -12.07 8.58 -27.51
C ARG A 2 -12.14 10.09 -27.78
N HIS A 3 -12.88 10.85 -26.97
CA HIS A 3 -13.17 12.26 -27.19
C HIS A 3 -12.35 13.21 -26.30
N ARG A 4 -11.78 12.71 -25.20
CA ARG A 4 -11.03 13.51 -24.23
C ARG A 4 -10.07 12.62 -23.47
N LEU A 5 -8.83 13.08 -23.34
CA LEU A 5 -7.75 12.36 -22.65
C LEU A 5 -7.09 13.31 -21.65
N LEU A 6 -7.07 12.91 -20.38
CA LEU A 6 -6.44 13.65 -19.30
C LEU A 6 -5.20 12.88 -18.82
N ALA A 7 -4.17 13.61 -18.40
CA ALA A 7 -3.00 13.03 -17.76
C ALA A 7 -2.54 13.91 -16.60
N CYS A 8 -2.09 13.28 -15.52
CA CYS A 8 -1.40 13.95 -14.42
C CYS A 8 -0.15 13.17 -14.04
N SER A 9 0.72 13.79 -13.25
CA SER A 9 1.85 13.14 -12.59
C SER A 9 1.64 13.19 -11.09
N SER A 10 1.99 12.12 -10.37
CA SER A 10 1.82 12.06 -8.91
C SER A 10 3.11 11.56 -8.25
N PRO A 11 3.60 12.22 -7.20
CA PRO A 11 4.87 11.86 -6.56
C PRO A 11 4.69 10.68 -5.62
N THR A 12 4.71 9.45 -6.14
CA THR A 12 4.51 8.24 -5.32
C THR A 12 5.74 7.85 -4.50
N GLY A 13 6.92 8.41 -4.80
CA GLY A 13 8.18 7.99 -4.18
C GLY A 13 8.54 6.53 -4.49
N PRO A 14 9.67 6.02 -3.95
CA PRO A 14 10.23 4.73 -4.35
C PRO A 14 9.81 3.57 -3.42
N ALA A 15 8.88 3.80 -2.49
CA ALA A 15 8.47 2.82 -1.45
C ALA A 15 8.05 1.46 -2.04
N PHE A 16 7.36 1.51 -3.19
CA PHE A 16 6.91 0.33 -3.91
C PHE A 16 8.01 -0.45 -4.65
N GLU A 17 9.19 0.12 -4.78
CA GLU A 17 10.36 -0.54 -5.37
C GLU A 17 11.23 -1.20 -4.29
N GLY A 18 10.74 -1.25 -3.05
CA GLY A 18 11.47 -1.75 -1.89
C GLY A 18 12.46 -0.74 -1.30
N ALA A 19 12.62 0.44 -1.91
CA ALA A 19 13.49 1.47 -1.36
C ALA A 19 12.79 2.21 -0.21
N GLN A 20 13.55 2.59 0.82
CA GLN A 20 13.03 3.26 2.04
C GLN A 20 12.05 2.41 2.86
N ILE A 21 12.03 1.09 2.64
CA ILE A 21 11.36 0.11 3.48
C ILE A 21 12.44 -0.67 4.24
N SER A 22 12.25 -0.86 5.54
CA SER A 22 13.28 -1.36 6.46
C SER A 22 13.91 -2.69 6.04
N SER A 23 13.09 -3.65 5.61
CA SER A 23 13.52 -4.95 5.05
C SER A 23 13.35 -5.02 3.52
N GLY A 24 13.13 -3.88 2.87
CA GLY A 24 12.80 -3.80 1.46
C GLY A 24 14.00 -4.01 0.55
N GLN A 25 13.77 -4.70 -0.57
CA GLN A 25 14.76 -4.87 -1.63
C GLN A 25 14.11 -4.90 -3.01
N ARG A 26 14.93 -4.81 -4.05
CA ARG A 26 14.48 -5.05 -5.43
C ARG A 26 14.07 -6.51 -5.61
N ALA A 27 13.16 -6.75 -6.56
CA ALA A 27 12.75 -8.10 -6.94
C ALA A 27 13.96 -8.91 -7.45
N ALA A 28 14.38 -9.91 -6.68
CA ALA A 28 15.47 -10.83 -6.96
C ALA A 28 15.22 -12.15 -6.21
N ALA A 29 15.91 -13.23 -6.59
CA ALA A 29 15.73 -14.53 -5.97
C ALA A 29 15.92 -14.46 -4.43
N GLY A 30 15.04 -15.13 -3.69
CA GLY A 30 14.98 -15.07 -2.23
C GLY A 30 14.23 -13.86 -1.64
N ALA A 31 13.80 -12.90 -2.45
CA ALA A 31 12.90 -11.83 -1.99
C ALA A 31 11.49 -12.38 -1.78
N ILE A 32 10.87 -12.09 -0.63
CA ILE A 32 9.45 -12.37 -0.40
C ILE A 32 8.60 -11.57 -1.39
N GLU A 33 7.75 -12.26 -2.16
CA GLU A 33 6.89 -11.66 -3.17
C GLU A 33 5.38 -11.90 -2.99
N ARG A 34 5.00 -12.94 -2.23
CA ARG A 34 3.62 -13.24 -1.86
C ARG A 34 3.50 -13.43 -0.36
N VAL A 35 2.41 -12.97 0.24
CA VAL A 35 2.16 -13.10 1.69
C VAL A 35 0.70 -13.39 1.96
N ARG A 36 0.41 -14.32 2.88
CA ARG A 36 -0.91 -14.57 3.45
C ARG A 36 -0.81 -14.57 4.97
N ILE A 37 -1.77 -13.99 5.66
CA ILE A 37 -1.83 -13.99 7.12
C ILE A 37 -3.13 -14.65 7.56
N ASP A 38 -3.03 -15.66 8.44
CA ASP A 38 -4.20 -16.25 9.05
C ASP A 38 -4.91 -15.19 9.94
N PRO A 39 -6.19 -14.85 9.72
CA PRO A 39 -6.85 -13.78 10.45
C PRO A 39 -7.13 -14.11 11.93
N VAL A 40 -7.06 -15.40 12.31
CA VAL A 40 -7.29 -15.89 13.67
C VAL A 40 -5.96 -15.94 14.45
N THR A 41 -4.96 -16.64 13.91
CA THR A 41 -3.66 -16.86 14.59
C THR A 41 -2.66 -15.72 14.35
N LEU A 42 -2.86 -14.94 13.29
CA LEU A 42 -1.94 -13.93 12.78
C LEU A 42 -0.58 -14.50 12.34
N GLU A 43 -0.51 -15.81 12.11
CA GLU A 43 0.68 -16.46 11.59
C GLU A 43 0.79 -16.24 10.07
N PRO A 44 1.94 -15.77 9.57
CA PRO A 44 2.11 -15.54 8.15
C PRO A 44 2.60 -16.81 7.45
N LYS A 45 2.30 -16.87 6.15
CA LYS A 45 3.08 -17.65 5.20
C LYS A 45 3.39 -16.83 3.96
N PHE A 46 4.48 -17.17 3.30
CA PHE A 46 4.97 -16.39 2.16
C PHE A 46 5.59 -17.27 1.08
N GLN A 47 5.75 -16.70 -0.12
CA GLN A 47 6.58 -17.26 -1.18
C GLN A 47 7.70 -16.28 -1.49
N VAL A 48 8.83 -16.80 -1.96
CA VAL A 48 9.97 -16.00 -2.40
C VAL A 48 10.20 -16.19 -3.90
N ILE A 49 10.73 -15.16 -4.55
CA ILE A 49 11.08 -15.23 -5.97
C ILE A 49 12.06 -16.39 -6.20
N GLY A 50 11.70 -17.27 -7.14
CA GLY A 50 12.45 -18.48 -7.46
C GLY A 50 11.96 -19.74 -6.74
N CYS A 51 10.90 -19.65 -5.93
CA CYS A 51 10.28 -20.78 -5.24
C CYS A 51 8.75 -20.70 -5.32
N ASP A 52 8.11 -21.70 -5.92
CA ASP A 52 6.65 -21.79 -6.03
C ASP A 52 6.00 -22.40 -4.78
N LEU A 53 6.78 -22.87 -3.81
CA LEU A 53 6.27 -23.39 -2.54
C LEU A 53 6.02 -22.26 -1.54
N TRP A 54 5.01 -22.45 -0.70
CA TRP A 54 4.77 -21.58 0.45
C TRP A 54 5.71 -21.96 1.59
N SER A 55 6.01 -21.00 2.46
CA SER A 55 6.92 -21.19 3.61
C SER A 55 6.42 -22.20 4.66
N ASP A 56 5.17 -22.65 4.59
CA ASP A 56 4.59 -23.72 5.41
C ASP A 56 4.70 -25.11 4.76
N ASP A 57 5.25 -25.19 3.55
CA ASP A 57 5.54 -26.46 2.87
C ASP A 57 6.83 -27.10 3.42
N ALA A 58 6.83 -28.44 3.54
CA ALA A 58 7.95 -29.19 4.10
C ALA A 58 9.21 -29.12 3.23
N ASP A 59 9.06 -28.95 1.92
CA ASP A 59 10.18 -28.89 0.97
C ASP A 59 10.68 -27.46 0.70
N PHE A 60 10.05 -26.44 1.32
CA PHE A 60 10.39 -25.03 1.10
C PHE A 60 11.85 -24.73 1.40
N ASP A 61 12.32 -25.09 2.60
CA ASP A 61 13.70 -24.81 3.05
C ASP A 61 14.74 -25.49 2.15
N ALA A 62 14.44 -26.70 1.67
CA ALA A 62 15.31 -27.41 0.74
C ALA A 62 15.37 -26.72 -0.62
N GLN A 63 14.24 -26.21 -1.13
CA GLN A 63 14.17 -25.52 -2.41
C GLN A 63 14.89 -24.16 -2.40
N ILE A 64 14.87 -23.46 -1.27
CA ILE A 64 15.54 -22.15 -1.15
C ILE A 64 16.95 -22.24 -0.55
N ALA A 65 17.50 -23.45 -0.33
CA ALA A 65 18.78 -23.64 0.36
C ALA A 65 19.96 -22.81 -0.21
N SER A 66 19.95 -22.55 -1.53
CA SER A 66 21.00 -21.75 -2.19
C SER A 66 20.79 -20.24 -2.11
N THR A 67 19.54 -19.77 -2.01
CA THR A 67 19.20 -18.34 -2.07
C THR A 67 18.82 -17.76 -0.73
N GLY A 68 18.21 -18.57 0.14
CA GLY A 68 17.62 -18.15 1.41
C GLY A 68 16.47 -17.15 1.23
N VAL A 69 16.05 -16.59 2.37
CA VAL A 69 15.14 -15.45 2.43
C VAL A 69 15.99 -14.19 2.66
N THR A 70 16.01 -13.27 1.70
CA THR A 70 16.97 -12.15 1.68
C THR A 70 16.36 -10.79 1.97
N GLY A 71 15.05 -10.65 1.82
CA GLY A 71 14.31 -9.40 2.05
C GLY A 71 12.89 -9.49 1.51
N ILE A 72 12.20 -8.37 1.38
CA ILE A 72 10.85 -8.28 0.80
C ILE A 72 10.84 -7.35 -0.41
N CYS A 73 10.24 -7.78 -1.52
CA CYS A 73 10.11 -6.93 -2.71
C CYS A 73 8.79 -6.14 -2.71
N GLY A 74 8.60 -5.27 -3.71
CA GLY A 74 7.42 -4.41 -3.82
C GLY A 74 6.08 -5.13 -3.76
N SER A 75 5.93 -6.27 -4.45
CA SER A 75 4.70 -7.07 -4.39
C SER A 75 4.48 -7.69 -3.02
N GLY A 76 5.55 -8.17 -2.37
CA GLY A 76 5.50 -8.66 -0.99
C GLY A 76 5.07 -7.57 -0.01
N ILE A 77 5.58 -6.34 -0.15
CA ILE A 77 5.21 -5.19 0.70
C ILE A 77 3.72 -4.84 0.54
N ILE A 78 3.21 -4.85 -0.69
CA ILE A 78 1.78 -4.62 -0.95
C ILE A 78 0.93 -5.70 -0.28
N GLU A 79 1.27 -6.97 -0.48
CA GLU A 79 0.50 -8.08 0.05
C GLU A 79 0.56 -8.13 1.58
N VAL A 80 1.74 -7.97 2.21
CA VAL A 80 1.83 -8.03 3.68
C VAL A 80 1.05 -6.91 4.35
N ILE A 81 1.09 -5.67 3.84
CA ILE A 81 0.34 -4.56 4.45
C ILE A 81 -1.16 -4.74 4.25
N ALA A 82 -1.57 -5.19 3.05
CA ALA A 82 -2.97 -5.49 2.78
C ALA A 82 -3.48 -6.64 3.67
N GLU A 83 -2.71 -7.72 3.82
CA GLU A 83 -3.03 -8.84 4.70
C GLU A 83 -3.05 -8.41 6.18
N MET A 84 -2.10 -7.57 6.62
CA MET A 84 -2.11 -6.99 7.97
C MET A 84 -3.38 -6.18 8.22
N PHE A 85 -3.89 -5.46 7.22
CA PHE A 85 -5.16 -4.75 7.32
C PHE A 85 -6.33 -5.73 7.43
N LEU A 86 -6.42 -6.70 6.51
CA LEU A 86 -7.50 -7.69 6.49
C LEU A 86 -7.55 -8.56 7.77
N ALA A 87 -6.40 -8.92 8.33
CA ALA A 87 -6.29 -9.67 9.59
C ALA A 87 -6.54 -8.81 10.85
N GLY A 88 -6.71 -7.50 10.68
CA GLY A 88 -6.93 -6.56 11.78
C GLY A 88 -5.68 -6.26 12.63
N ILE A 89 -4.49 -6.57 12.13
CA ILE A 89 -3.20 -6.20 12.74
C ILE A 89 -2.98 -4.69 12.64
N ILE A 90 -3.41 -4.09 11.53
CA ILE A 90 -3.46 -2.63 11.37
C ILE A 90 -4.91 -2.15 11.24
N ASN A 91 -5.18 -0.97 11.78
CA ASN A 91 -6.48 -0.32 11.61
C ASN A 91 -6.56 0.43 10.26
N GLN A 92 -7.71 1.04 9.99
CA GLN A 92 -7.94 1.84 8.78
C GLN A 92 -6.91 2.95 8.58
N ASP A 93 -6.42 3.56 9.67
CA ASP A 93 -5.40 4.62 9.64
C ASP A 93 -3.96 4.07 9.51
N GLY A 94 -3.78 2.75 9.38
CA GLY A 94 -2.48 2.10 9.25
C GLY A 94 -1.70 1.99 10.55
N VAL A 95 -2.34 2.13 11.71
CA VAL A 95 -1.68 1.95 13.02
C VAL A 95 -1.65 0.47 13.38
N ILE A 96 -0.47 -0.05 13.72
CA ILE A 96 -0.32 -1.42 14.24
C ILE A 96 -0.94 -1.51 15.64
N ASP A 97 -1.89 -2.42 15.80
CA ASP A 97 -2.58 -2.65 17.06
C ASP A 97 -1.77 -3.56 18.00
N GLY A 98 -1.16 -2.94 19.01
CA GLY A 98 -0.40 -3.65 20.04
C GLY A 98 -1.21 -4.68 20.83
N ALA A 99 -2.53 -4.58 20.89
CA ALA A 99 -3.37 -5.60 21.53
C ALA A 99 -3.24 -6.97 20.83
N CYS A 100 -2.83 -7.00 19.56
CA CYS A 100 -2.56 -8.24 18.83
C CYS A 100 -1.37 -9.02 19.40
N ALA A 101 -0.49 -8.41 20.21
CA ALA A 101 0.62 -9.11 20.85
C ALA A 101 0.13 -10.19 21.85
N ALA A 102 -1.08 -10.05 22.39
CA ALA A 102 -1.71 -11.08 23.21
C ALA A 102 -2.17 -12.31 22.40
N ARG A 103 -2.36 -12.16 21.08
CA ARG A 103 -2.81 -13.21 20.16
C ARG A 103 -1.65 -13.86 19.41
N SER A 104 -0.61 -13.10 19.09
CA SER A 104 0.52 -13.58 18.31
C SER A 104 1.84 -12.96 18.76
N PRO A 105 2.91 -13.76 18.94
CA PRO A 105 4.24 -13.26 19.26
C PRO A 105 4.89 -12.49 18.11
N ARG A 106 4.29 -12.51 16.90
CA ARG A 106 4.76 -11.75 15.73
C ARG A 106 4.59 -10.24 15.89
N VAL A 107 3.66 -9.78 16.74
CA VAL A 107 3.47 -8.35 17.03
C VAL A 107 4.31 -7.96 18.23
N VAL A 108 5.35 -7.17 18.00
CA VAL A 108 6.36 -6.82 19.01
C VAL A 108 6.44 -5.30 19.25
N PRO A 109 6.68 -4.84 20.49
CA PRO A 109 6.88 -3.42 20.76
C PRO A 109 8.17 -2.92 20.09
N GLU A 110 8.10 -1.74 19.47
CA GLU A 110 9.23 -1.04 18.85
C GLU A 110 9.13 0.46 19.18
N GLY A 111 9.90 0.88 20.20
CA GLY A 111 9.86 2.25 20.71
C GLY A 111 8.48 2.61 21.27
N ARG A 112 7.80 3.56 20.61
CA ARG A 112 6.43 4.02 20.96
C ARG A 112 5.34 3.33 20.13
N THR A 113 5.73 2.43 19.24
CA THR A 113 4.86 1.76 18.27
C THR A 113 5.05 0.25 18.37
N PHE A 114 4.48 -0.48 17.43
CA PHE A 114 4.66 -1.92 17.27
C PHE A 114 5.18 -2.22 15.88
N SER A 115 5.71 -3.43 15.69
CA SER A 115 6.10 -3.98 14.40
C SER A 115 5.57 -5.41 14.27
N TYR A 116 5.39 -5.86 13.05
CA TYR A 116 4.97 -7.23 12.74
C TYR A 116 6.13 -8.01 12.13
N ILE A 117 6.52 -9.11 12.75
CA ILE A 117 7.60 -9.99 12.27
C ILE A 117 7.02 -10.95 11.23
N LEU A 118 7.43 -10.80 9.98
CA LEU A 118 7.03 -11.68 8.87
C LEU A 118 7.90 -12.93 8.81
N HIS A 119 9.20 -12.79 9.07
CA HIS A 119 10.16 -13.89 9.07
C HIS A 119 11.21 -13.68 10.18
N ALA A 120 11.56 -14.75 10.88
CA ALA A 120 12.38 -14.73 12.09
C ALA A 120 13.43 -15.85 12.10
N ALA A 121 14.29 -15.89 11.08
CA ALA A 121 15.47 -16.77 11.04
C ALA A 121 16.74 -15.92 11.05
N ASP A 122 17.76 -16.31 10.27
CA ASP A 122 19.05 -15.61 10.17
C ASP A 122 18.88 -14.13 9.79
N ILE A 123 17.94 -13.84 8.90
CA ILE A 123 17.51 -12.49 8.55
C ILE A 123 16.10 -12.27 9.13
N VAL A 124 15.96 -11.25 9.96
CA VAL A 124 14.65 -10.84 10.47
C VAL A 124 13.99 -9.90 9.48
N ILE A 125 12.87 -10.32 8.91
CA ILE A 125 12.01 -9.46 8.08
C ILE A 125 10.84 -9.03 8.94
N LYS A 126 10.74 -7.73 9.19
CA LYS A 126 9.64 -7.13 9.95
C LYS A 126 9.08 -5.92 9.21
N ILE A 127 7.79 -5.69 9.42
CA ILE A 127 7.08 -4.52 8.92
C ILE A 127 6.90 -3.55 10.08
N THR A 128 7.55 -2.40 9.96
CA THR A 128 7.48 -1.35 10.98
C THR A 128 6.34 -0.39 10.73
N GLN A 129 5.98 0.39 11.77
CA GLN A 129 5.02 1.47 11.61
C GLN A 129 5.45 2.49 10.54
N ASN A 130 6.75 2.76 10.40
CA ASN A 130 7.26 3.70 9.41
C ASN A 130 7.16 3.15 7.98
N ASP A 131 7.35 1.85 7.79
CA ASP A 131 7.16 1.19 6.49
C ASP A 131 5.71 1.35 6.00
N ILE A 132 4.74 1.15 6.91
CA ILE A 132 3.32 1.37 6.60
C ILE A 132 3.07 2.83 6.22
N ARG A 133 3.66 3.79 6.94
CA ARG A 133 3.52 5.22 6.64
C ARG A 133 4.09 5.58 5.27
N ALA A 134 5.26 5.04 4.90
CA ALA A 134 5.85 5.25 3.59
C ALA A 134 4.92 4.74 2.47
N ILE A 135 4.32 3.58 2.65
CA ILE A 135 3.36 3.01 1.69
C ILE A 135 2.06 3.80 1.64
N GLN A 136 1.55 4.29 2.77
CA GLN A 136 0.37 5.16 2.80
C GLN A 136 0.60 6.45 2.00
N LEU A 137 1.75 7.11 2.17
CA LEU A 137 2.10 8.31 1.40
C LEU A 137 2.14 8.01 -0.10
N ALA A 138 2.78 6.91 -0.48
CA ALA A 138 2.93 6.49 -1.87
C ALA A 138 1.58 6.18 -2.54
N LYS A 139 0.74 5.35 -1.89
CA LYS A 139 -0.57 4.97 -2.42
C LYS A 139 -1.56 6.14 -2.43
N ALA A 140 -1.51 7.02 -1.42
CA ALA A 140 -2.36 8.20 -1.36
C ALA A 140 -2.07 9.17 -2.50
N ALA A 141 -0.79 9.38 -2.84
CA ALA A 141 -0.39 10.22 -3.98
C ALA A 141 -0.97 9.70 -5.30
N LEU A 142 -0.87 8.39 -5.55
CA LEU A 142 -1.39 7.79 -6.78
C LEU A 142 -2.92 7.89 -6.84
N TYR A 143 -3.60 7.49 -5.77
CA TYR A 143 -5.06 7.52 -5.71
C TYR A 143 -5.60 8.94 -5.87
N ALA A 144 -4.99 9.92 -5.20
CA ALA A 144 -5.39 11.32 -5.30
C ALA A 144 -5.26 11.86 -6.73
N GLY A 145 -4.20 11.50 -7.44
CA GLY A 145 -4.04 11.81 -8.87
C GLY A 145 -5.18 11.22 -9.71
N VAL A 146 -5.48 9.92 -9.51
CA VAL A 146 -6.58 9.26 -10.23
C VAL A 146 -7.92 9.93 -9.93
N ARG A 147 -8.24 10.19 -8.65
CA ARG A 147 -9.50 10.82 -8.25
C ARG A 147 -9.63 12.24 -8.79
N LEU A 148 -8.54 13.01 -8.84
CA LEU A 148 -8.53 14.33 -9.45
C LEU A 148 -8.86 14.26 -10.96
N LEU A 149 -8.29 13.29 -11.67
CA LEU A 149 -8.64 13.07 -13.09
C LEU A 149 -10.11 12.66 -13.25
N MET A 150 -10.64 11.83 -12.36
CA MET A 150 -12.05 11.44 -12.35
C MET A 150 -12.97 12.66 -12.13
N ASP A 151 -12.67 13.50 -11.14
CA ASP A 151 -13.38 14.76 -10.90
C ASP A 151 -13.38 15.65 -12.15
N ARG A 152 -12.22 15.81 -12.79
CA ARG A 152 -12.06 16.67 -13.97
C ARG A 152 -12.74 16.11 -15.21
N MET A 153 -12.84 14.78 -15.31
CA MET A 153 -13.59 14.09 -16.35
C MET A 153 -15.10 14.09 -16.07
N GLY A 154 -15.52 14.31 -14.82
CA GLY A 154 -16.91 14.26 -14.38
C GLY A 154 -17.44 12.83 -14.26
N VAL A 155 -16.61 11.89 -13.83
CA VAL A 155 -16.97 10.46 -13.66
C VAL A 155 -16.76 10.01 -12.23
N GLU A 156 -17.63 9.12 -11.77
CA GLU A 156 -17.53 8.53 -10.42
C GLU A 156 -16.95 7.13 -10.39
N THR A 157 -17.01 6.41 -11.52
CA THR A 157 -16.51 5.05 -11.66
C THR A 157 -15.57 4.93 -12.85
N VAL A 158 -14.73 3.89 -12.82
CA VAL A 158 -13.85 3.52 -13.92
C VAL A 158 -14.21 2.14 -14.45
N ASP A 159 -14.36 2.02 -15.76
CA ASP A 159 -14.75 0.75 -16.39
C ASP A 159 -13.58 -0.24 -16.46
N ARG A 160 -12.35 0.27 -16.59
CA ARG A 160 -11.13 -0.53 -16.79
C ARG A 160 -9.92 0.19 -16.21
N ILE A 161 -9.03 -0.58 -15.60
CA ILE A 161 -7.74 -0.10 -15.13
C ILE A 161 -6.62 -0.90 -15.82
N ARG A 162 -5.60 -0.19 -16.27
CA ARG A 162 -4.41 -0.78 -16.91
C ARG A 162 -3.17 -0.31 -16.16
N LEU A 163 -2.49 -1.25 -15.51
CA LEU A 163 -1.27 -0.96 -14.73
C LEU A 163 -0.04 -1.20 -15.63
N ALA A 164 0.72 -0.15 -15.87
CA ALA A 164 1.95 -0.22 -16.65
C ALA A 164 3.19 -0.06 -15.75
N GLY A 165 4.35 -0.42 -16.29
CA GLY A 165 5.65 -0.30 -15.62
C GLY A 165 6.02 -1.53 -14.80
N ALA A 166 7.28 -1.55 -14.33
CA ALA A 166 7.83 -2.67 -13.56
C ALA A 166 6.99 -2.93 -12.29
N PHE A 167 6.56 -1.85 -11.64
CA PHE A 167 5.63 -1.90 -10.52
C PHE A 167 4.33 -2.66 -10.88
N GLY A 168 3.63 -2.24 -11.92
CA GLY A 168 2.35 -2.84 -12.31
C GLY A 168 2.42 -4.29 -12.82
N SER A 169 3.61 -4.84 -13.09
CA SER A 169 3.77 -6.14 -13.76
C SER A 169 3.63 -7.36 -12.84
N HIS A 170 3.85 -7.20 -11.53
CA HIS A 170 3.95 -8.32 -10.59
C HIS A 170 2.98 -8.22 -9.41
N ILE A 171 2.16 -7.17 -9.37
CA ILE A 171 1.21 -6.92 -8.30
C ILE A 171 -0.09 -7.69 -8.54
N ASP A 172 -0.58 -8.33 -7.48
CA ASP A 172 -1.94 -8.84 -7.45
C ASP A 172 -2.93 -7.67 -7.28
N VAL A 173 -3.80 -7.52 -8.28
CA VAL A 173 -4.75 -6.41 -8.41
C VAL A 173 -5.75 -6.35 -7.26
N LYS A 174 -6.08 -7.48 -6.63
CA LYS A 174 -6.95 -7.52 -5.44
C LYS A 174 -6.27 -6.79 -4.29
N TYR A 175 -5.00 -7.10 -4.01
CA TYR A 175 -4.26 -6.48 -2.91
C TYR A 175 -3.92 -5.01 -3.19
N ALA A 176 -3.65 -4.65 -4.46
CA ALA A 176 -3.57 -3.24 -4.86
C ALA A 176 -4.83 -2.45 -4.49
N MET A 177 -6.02 -3.03 -4.73
CA MET A 177 -7.29 -2.40 -4.41
C MET A 177 -7.57 -2.37 -2.90
N VAL A 178 -7.26 -3.45 -2.17
CA VAL A 178 -7.33 -3.49 -0.68
C VAL A 178 -6.45 -2.40 -0.06
N LEU A 179 -5.26 -2.19 -0.60
CA LEU A 179 -4.36 -1.14 -0.15
C LEU A 179 -4.92 0.27 -0.47
N GLY A 180 -5.85 0.39 -1.42
CA GLY A 180 -6.34 1.65 -1.94
C GLY A 180 -5.35 2.35 -2.87
N LEU A 181 -4.52 1.57 -3.57
CA LEU A 181 -3.60 2.07 -4.59
C LEU A 181 -4.34 2.53 -5.86
N ILE A 182 -5.46 1.87 -6.15
CA ILE A 182 -6.32 2.12 -7.30
C ILE A 182 -7.76 2.34 -6.83
N PRO A 183 -8.59 3.10 -7.57
CA PRO A 183 -10.02 3.21 -7.29
C PRO A 183 -10.72 1.86 -7.46
N ASP A 184 -11.90 1.76 -6.86
CA ASP A 184 -12.76 0.60 -6.99
C ASP A 184 -13.14 0.35 -8.45
N CYS A 185 -13.00 -0.89 -8.89
CA CYS A 185 -13.29 -1.35 -10.24
C CYS A 185 -13.58 -2.85 -10.16
N ASP A 186 -14.28 -3.40 -11.15
CA ASP A 186 -14.35 -4.85 -11.30
C ASP A 186 -12.91 -5.40 -11.45
N LEU A 187 -12.49 -6.31 -10.57
CA LEU A 187 -11.15 -6.90 -10.61
C LEU A 187 -10.86 -7.58 -11.96
N ALA A 188 -11.87 -8.15 -12.62
CA ALA A 188 -11.70 -8.73 -13.95
C ALA A 188 -11.33 -7.67 -15.02
N ALA A 189 -11.67 -6.41 -14.77
CA ALA A 189 -11.36 -5.28 -15.63
C ALA A 189 -10.04 -4.56 -15.25
N VAL A 190 -9.31 -5.04 -14.23
CA VAL A 190 -7.99 -4.54 -13.85
C VAL A 190 -6.91 -5.49 -14.36
N ASN A 191 -6.05 -5.01 -15.26
CA ASN A 191 -4.99 -5.85 -15.83
C ASN A 191 -3.66 -5.12 -15.91
N SER A 192 -2.57 -5.87 -15.76
CA SER A 192 -1.24 -5.37 -16.08
C SER A 192 -1.01 -5.35 -17.60
N VAL A 193 -0.33 -4.32 -18.08
CA VAL A 193 0.09 -4.18 -19.49
C VAL A 193 1.60 -4.17 -19.66
N GLY A 194 2.36 -4.41 -18.58
CA GLY A 194 3.82 -4.46 -18.61
C GLY A 194 4.47 -3.13 -19.01
N ASN A 195 5.57 -3.21 -19.77
CA ASN A 195 6.30 -2.04 -20.26
C ASN A 195 5.59 -1.40 -21.47
N ALA A 196 4.55 -0.60 -21.20
CA ALA A 196 3.78 0.12 -22.21
C ALA A 196 4.65 1.14 -22.98
N ALA A 197 5.58 1.82 -22.30
CA ALA A 197 6.48 2.79 -22.93
C ALA A 197 7.41 2.13 -23.96
N GLY A 198 8.05 1.02 -23.59
CA GLY A 198 8.91 0.24 -24.50
C GLY A 198 8.13 -0.36 -25.67
N THR A 199 6.90 -0.82 -25.42
CA THR A 199 6.01 -1.33 -26.47
C THR A 199 5.62 -0.22 -27.45
N GLY A 200 5.24 0.96 -26.94
CA GLY A 200 4.93 2.14 -27.75
C GLY A 200 6.12 2.62 -28.58
N ALA A 201 7.33 2.62 -28.00
CA ALA A 201 8.55 2.98 -28.72
C ALA A 201 8.83 2.02 -29.89
N ARG A 202 8.64 0.72 -29.68
CA ARG A 202 8.78 -0.29 -30.75
C ARG A 202 7.75 -0.09 -31.86
N ILE A 203 6.49 0.18 -31.52
CA ILE A 203 5.42 0.48 -32.49
C ILE A 203 5.80 1.71 -33.32
N ALA A 204 6.15 2.82 -32.66
CA ALA A 204 6.56 4.04 -33.34
C ALA A 204 7.82 3.84 -34.20
N LEU A 205 8.75 2.97 -33.80
CA LEU A 205 9.95 2.66 -34.57
C LEU A 205 9.63 1.93 -35.88
N LEU A 206 8.74 0.93 -35.84
CA LEU A 206 8.47 0.02 -36.94
C LEU A 206 7.33 0.47 -37.86
N ASP A 207 6.43 1.34 -37.38
CA ASP A 207 5.27 1.82 -38.15
C ASP A 207 5.24 3.36 -38.18
N ARG A 208 5.44 3.92 -39.38
CA ARG A 208 5.42 5.38 -39.61
C ARG A 208 4.03 5.98 -39.42
N LYS A 209 2.97 5.25 -39.74
CA LYS A 209 1.59 5.72 -39.56
C LYS A 209 1.27 5.77 -38.08
N ALA A 210 1.58 4.70 -37.34
CA ALA A 210 1.38 4.68 -35.89
C ALA A 210 2.20 5.76 -35.18
N ARG A 211 3.42 6.06 -35.65
CA ARG A 211 4.21 7.19 -35.13
C ARG A 211 3.49 8.52 -35.29
N ALA A 212 2.97 8.80 -36.48
CA ALA A 212 2.21 10.03 -36.74
C ALA A 212 0.93 10.11 -35.89
N GLU A 213 0.22 8.98 -35.72
CA GLU A 213 -0.95 8.88 -34.84
C GLU A 213 -0.59 9.21 -33.38
N ILE A 214 0.51 8.65 -32.85
CA ILE A 214 1.00 8.95 -31.49
C ILE A 214 1.34 10.44 -31.32
N GLU A 215 2.03 11.03 -32.30
CA GLU A 215 2.39 12.46 -32.28
C GLU A 215 1.15 13.37 -32.26
N GLU A 216 0.09 12.99 -32.99
CA GLU A 216 -1.18 13.72 -32.99
C GLU A 216 -1.92 13.57 -31.65
N GLU A 217 -2.01 12.35 -31.12
CA GLU A 217 -2.71 12.08 -29.86
C GLU A 217 -2.07 12.78 -28.66
N VAL A 218 -0.73 12.85 -28.60
CA VAL A 218 -0.02 13.57 -27.53
C VAL A 218 -0.45 15.04 -27.44
N ARG A 219 -0.76 15.69 -28.58
CA ARG A 219 -1.20 17.09 -28.61
C ARG A 219 -2.61 17.29 -28.07
N LYS A 220 -3.42 16.24 -27.97
CA LYS A 220 -4.80 16.26 -27.46
C LYS A 220 -4.88 15.98 -25.96
N ILE A 221 -3.77 15.59 -25.33
CA ILE A 221 -3.72 15.29 -23.89
C ILE A 221 -3.84 16.58 -23.09
N GLU A 222 -4.89 16.67 -22.26
CA GLU A 222 -5.02 17.73 -21.26
C GLU A 222 -4.19 17.36 -20.03
N LYS A 223 -3.09 18.08 -19.82
CA LYS A 223 -2.27 17.93 -18.62
C LYS A 223 -2.95 18.61 -17.43
N VAL A 224 -3.19 17.86 -16.37
CA VAL A 224 -3.65 18.34 -15.06
C VAL A 224 -2.44 18.43 -14.13
N GLU A 225 -2.15 19.64 -13.64
CA GLU A 225 -1.01 19.91 -12.76
C GLU A 225 -1.41 19.76 -11.30
N THR A 226 -1.11 18.61 -10.70
CA THR A 226 -1.58 18.26 -9.35
C THR A 226 -1.13 19.24 -8.28
N ALA A 227 0.02 19.91 -8.47
CA ALA A 227 0.59 20.83 -7.49
C ALA A 227 -0.24 22.10 -7.25
N VAL A 228 -1.07 22.50 -8.21
CA VAL A 228 -1.91 23.72 -8.13
C VAL A 228 -3.39 23.40 -7.94
N GLU A 229 -3.74 22.13 -7.87
CA GLU A 229 -5.12 21.66 -7.84
C GLU A 229 -5.65 21.64 -6.39
N PRO A 230 -6.64 22.48 -6.04
CA PRO A 230 -7.04 22.70 -4.65
C PRO A 230 -7.48 21.42 -3.93
N ARG A 231 -8.12 20.50 -4.66
CA ARG A 231 -8.67 19.25 -4.10
C ARG A 231 -7.64 18.13 -3.95
N PHE A 232 -6.43 18.29 -4.50
CA PHE A 232 -5.43 17.21 -4.46
C PHE A 232 -5.09 16.82 -3.02
N GLN A 233 -4.89 17.82 -2.14
CA GLN A 233 -4.56 17.58 -0.74
C GLN A 233 -5.70 16.87 0.01
N ASP A 234 -6.96 17.22 -0.27
CA ASP A 234 -8.13 16.57 0.34
C ASP A 234 -8.19 15.10 -0.07
N HIS A 235 -8.10 14.83 -1.39
CA HIS A 235 -8.06 13.46 -1.92
C HIS A 235 -6.88 12.66 -1.35
N PHE A 236 -5.72 13.29 -1.18
CA PHE A 236 -4.55 12.67 -0.59
C PHE A 236 -4.80 12.26 0.87
N VAL A 237 -5.34 13.16 1.70
CA VAL A 237 -5.63 12.88 3.11
C VAL A 237 -6.67 11.77 3.26
N GLU A 238 -7.73 11.77 2.45
CA GLU A 238 -8.72 10.70 2.49
C GLU A 238 -8.16 9.35 2.01
N ALA A 239 -7.25 9.39 1.04
CA ALA A 239 -6.56 8.23 0.52
C ALA A 239 -5.42 7.71 1.41
N MET A 240 -5.11 8.34 2.55
CA MET A 240 -4.15 7.77 3.52
C MET A 240 -4.70 6.53 4.23
N ALA A 241 -6.02 6.46 4.45
CA ALA A 241 -6.67 5.34 5.14
C ALA A 241 -6.85 4.12 4.21
N PHE A 242 -6.92 2.90 4.74
CA PHE A 242 -7.05 1.65 3.96
C PHE A 242 -8.53 1.18 3.82
N PRO A 243 -9.03 0.86 2.61
CA PRO A 243 -8.49 1.27 1.31
C PRO A 243 -8.62 2.79 1.11
N HIS A 244 -9.64 3.42 1.71
CA HIS A 244 -9.88 4.87 1.69
C HIS A 244 -10.73 5.25 2.90
N LYS A 245 -10.72 6.54 3.29
CA LYS A 245 -11.48 7.02 4.45
C LYS A 245 -13.00 7.01 4.22
N THR A 246 -13.41 7.44 3.03
CA THR A 246 -14.81 7.77 2.68
C THR A 246 -15.38 6.95 1.52
N ALA A 247 -14.52 6.38 0.67
CA ALA A 247 -14.97 5.72 -0.55
C ALA A 247 -15.45 4.29 -0.21
N PRO A 248 -16.59 3.84 -0.78
CA PRO A 248 -17.27 2.63 -0.30
C PRO A 248 -16.64 1.32 -0.80
N PHE A 249 -15.95 1.32 -1.95
CA PHE A 249 -15.38 0.13 -2.61
C PHE A 249 -16.37 -1.05 -2.77
N PRO A 250 -17.53 -0.85 -3.42
CA PRO A 250 -18.55 -1.89 -3.55
C PRO A 250 -18.09 -3.13 -4.33
N ASN A 251 -17.24 -2.99 -5.36
CA ASN A 251 -16.73 -4.14 -6.11
C ASN A 251 -15.76 -4.95 -5.25
N LEU A 252 -14.83 -4.28 -4.55
CA LEU A 252 -13.93 -4.97 -3.63
C LEU A 252 -14.66 -5.71 -2.50
N ARG A 253 -15.72 -5.10 -1.93
CA ARG A 253 -16.51 -5.71 -0.85
C ARG A 253 -17.23 -6.99 -1.25
N GLN A 254 -17.45 -7.21 -2.54
CA GLN A 254 -18.05 -8.47 -3.04
C GLN A 254 -17.07 -9.64 -3.03
N VAL A 255 -15.76 -9.35 -3.04
CA VAL A 255 -14.70 -10.37 -3.17
C VAL A 255 -13.83 -10.49 -1.91
N VAL A 256 -13.82 -9.46 -1.06
CA VAL A 256 -13.03 -9.41 0.18
C VAL A 256 -13.89 -8.87 1.32
N ALA A 257 -13.87 -9.57 2.45
CA ALA A 257 -14.45 -9.08 3.70
C ALA A 257 -13.54 -8.01 4.32
N LEU A 258 -13.87 -6.73 4.09
CA LEU A 258 -13.11 -5.62 4.66
C LEU A 258 -13.40 -5.47 6.17
N PRO A 259 -12.38 -5.18 6.99
CA PRO A 259 -12.60 -4.85 8.41
C PRO A 259 -13.52 -3.64 8.58
N GLU A 260 -14.37 -3.67 9.60
CA GLU A 260 -15.16 -2.50 9.98
C GLU A 260 -14.27 -1.37 10.52
N PRO A 261 -14.53 -0.10 10.17
CA PRO A 261 -13.82 1.03 10.74
C PRO A 261 -13.93 1.00 12.27
N ARG A 262 -12.79 0.92 12.97
CA ARG A 262 -12.81 1.02 14.43
C ARG A 262 -13.23 2.43 14.82
N ALA A 263 -14.30 2.54 15.61
CA ALA A 263 -14.66 3.81 16.23
C ALA A 263 -13.47 4.34 17.04
N VAL A 264 -13.06 5.57 16.78
CA VAL A 264 -12.00 6.24 17.54
C VAL A 264 -12.44 6.28 19.00
N GLN A 265 -11.83 5.45 19.85
CA GLN A 265 -11.93 5.64 21.28
C GLN A 265 -11.16 6.93 21.60
N ASN A 266 -11.89 8.05 21.66
CA ASN A 266 -11.39 9.27 22.27
C ASN A 266 -11.06 8.94 23.72
N GLN A 267 -9.81 8.57 24.00
CA GLN A 267 -9.28 8.60 25.36
C GLN A 267 -9.31 10.06 25.78
N THR A 268 -10.40 10.45 26.44
CA THR A 268 -10.59 11.76 27.02
C THR A 268 -9.45 12.01 28.00
N GLY A 269 -8.49 12.83 27.57
CA GLY A 269 -7.34 13.28 28.36
C GLY A 269 -7.70 14.18 29.55
N GLN A 270 -8.87 14.00 30.18
CA GLN A 270 -9.32 14.80 31.31
C GLN A 270 -8.72 14.38 32.66
N GLU A 271 -8.23 13.15 32.82
CA GLU A 271 -7.75 12.69 34.14
C GLU A 271 -6.30 13.11 34.47
N ARG A 272 -5.44 13.36 33.48
CA ARG A 272 -4.04 13.74 33.75
C ARG A 272 -3.84 15.20 34.18
N ARG A 273 -4.87 16.06 34.12
CA ARG A 273 -4.76 17.48 34.50
C ARG A 273 -5.11 17.76 35.96
N ARG A 274 -5.76 16.85 36.69
CA ARG A 274 -6.09 17.05 38.12
C ARG A 274 -4.96 16.70 39.09
N SER A 275 -4.03 15.82 38.72
CA SER A 275 -2.91 15.44 39.61
C SER A 275 -1.82 16.51 39.74
N ARG A 276 -1.68 17.45 38.78
CA ARG A 276 -0.62 18.48 38.81
C ARG A 276 -0.98 19.78 39.55
N ARG A 277 -2.21 19.94 40.06
CA ARG A 277 -2.64 21.13 40.80
C ARG A 277 -2.64 20.98 42.33
N GLY A 278 -2.41 19.77 42.85
CA GLY A 278 -2.38 19.49 44.31
C GLY A 278 -1.03 19.65 45.00
N ASN A 279 0.09 19.70 44.26
CA ASN A 279 1.44 19.64 44.86
C ASN A 279 2.23 20.95 44.84
N ARG A 280 1.56 22.12 44.73
CA ARG A 280 2.24 23.43 44.70
C ARG A 280 1.72 24.43 45.75
N VAL A 281 1.18 23.94 46.85
CA VAL A 281 0.79 24.76 48.02
C VAL A 281 1.27 24.06 49.29
N GLU A 282 2.58 23.84 49.41
CA GLU A 282 3.23 23.44 50.68
C GLU A 282 4.74 23.42 50.42
N ARG A 283 5.37 24.60 50.38
CA ARG A 283 6.83 24.83 50.56
C ARG A 283 7.13 26.32 50.36
N SER A 284 6.70 27.13 51.32
CA SER A 284 7.27 28.47 51.52
C SER A 284 6.82 29.02 52.88
N THR A 285 7.43 28.49 53.93
CA THR A 285 7.63 29.10 55.25
C THR A 285 8.62 28.19 55.98
N GLU A 286 9.89 28.62 56.10
CA GLU A 286 10.74 28.57 57.30
C GLU A 286 12.23 28.72 56.94
N VAL A 287 12.81 29.75 57.57
CA VAL A 287 14.22 30.16 57.75
C VAL A 287 14.99 30.68 56.54
#